data_AF-A0A410DTW3-F1
#
_entry.id   AF-A0A410DTW3-F1
#
_cell.length_a   1.000
_cell.length_b   1.000
_cell.length_c   1.000
_cell.angle_alpha   90.00
_cell.angle_beta   90.00
_cell.angle_gamma   90.00
#
_symmetry.space_group_name_H-M   'P 1'
#
loop_
_entity.id
_entity.type
_entity.pdbx_description
1 polymer ?
#
loop_
_entity_poly.entity_id
_entity_poly.type
_entity_poly.pdbx_seq_one_letter_code
_entity_poly.pdbx_strand_id
1 'polypeptide(L)'
;MGAVKDLSTLIMLMLIIVAGFLYSSLVEYCLHRFLLHHSYEQEHVRIHHKVYHGIESYELEEIEKDTVLSSIGEILRNVALYLPVAIAIFIYSKAFGVLFLIVCIAYNMWEEFVHFYFHKKNKLFIEELKFYRNLKEHHRVHHYAYMYNYGIGTSFWDIVFRTKKKA
;
A
#
# COMPACT_ATOMS: atom_id res chain seq x y z
N MET A 1 10.33 18.11 -35.10
CA MET A 1 10.20 16.64 -34.93
C MET A 1 10.83 16.12 -33.63
N GLY A 2 11.95 16.67 -33.12
CA GLY A 2 12.54 16.25 -31.83
C GLY A 2 11.66 16.54 -30.61
N ALA A 3 11.30 17.81 -30.38
CA ALA A 3 10.52 18.22 -29.19
C ALA A 3 9.15 17.50 -29.03
N VAL A 4 8.50 17.12 -30.13
CA VAL A 4 7.22 16.38 -30.10
C VAL A 4 7.43 14.92 -29.66
N LYS A 5 8.55 14.29 -30.02
CA LYS A 5 8.92 12.94 -29.56
C LYS A 5 9.33 12.94 -28.08
N ASP A 6 9.93 14.02 -27.62
CA ASP A 6 10.33 14.17 -26.21
C ASP A 6 9.10 14.36 -25.31
N LEU A 7 8.14 15.17 -25.74
CA LEU A 7 6.88 15.38 -25.02
C LEU A 7 6.03 14.10 -24.94
N SER A 8 5.89 13.37 -26.05
CA SER A 8 5.11 12.12 -26.04
C SER A 8 5.76 11.05 -25.15
N THR A 9 7.10 10.98 -25.14
CA THR A 9 7.83 10.07 -24.25
C THR A 9 7.61 10.44 -22.79
N LEU A 10 7.70 11.74 -22.44
CA LEU A 10 7.44 12.20 -21.07
C LEU A 10 6.01 11.87 -20.61
N ILE A 11 5.02 12.09 -21.47
CA ILE A 11 3.63 11.74 -21.17
C ILE A 11 3.51 10.24 -20.89
N MET A 12 4.13 9.40 -21.74
CA MET A 12 4.10 7.95 -21.53
C MET A 12 4.78 7.53 -20.22
N LEU A 13 5.90 8.14 -19.86
CA LEU A 13 6.57 7.87 -18.58
C LEU A 13 5.65 8.19 -17.40
N MET A 14 4.99 9.35 -17.42
CA MET A 14 4.04 9.75 -16.38
C MET A 14 2.83 8.81 -16.30
N LEU A 15 2.30 8.40 -17.45
CA LEU A 15 1.19 7.43 -17.50
C LEU A 15 1.58 6.08 -16.91
N ILE A 16 2.78 5.58 -17.21
CA ILE A 16 3.29 4.34 -16.63
C ILE A 16 3.48 4.45 -15.12
N ILE A 17 3.98 5.58 -14.62
CA ILE A 17 4.14 5.81 -13.18
C ILE A 17 2.77 5.83 -12.49
N VAL A 18 1.81 6.59 -13.03
CA VAL A 18 0.45 6.65 -12.47
C VAL A 18 -0.24 5.28 -12.53
N ALA A 19 -0.09 4.56 -13.64
CA ALA A 19 -0.65 3.21 -13.78
C ALA A 19 -0.03 2.22 -12.79
N GLY A 20 1.29 2.25 -12.61
CA GLY A 20 1.99 1.42 -11.63
C GLY A 20 1.52 1.70 -10.20
N PHE A 21 1.41 2.97 -9.83
CA PHE A 21 0.89 3.38 -8.51
C PHE A 21 -0.55 2.94 -8.29
N LEU A 22 -1.45 3.18 -9.26
CA LEU A 22 -2.85 2.78 -9.14
C LEU A 22 -3.02 1.26 -9.10
N TYR A 23 -2.24 0.52 -9.91
CA TYR A 23 -2.31 -0.94 -9.93
C TYR A 23 -1.79 -1.56 -8.64
N SER A 24 -0.61 -1.15 -8.17
CA SER A 24 -0.05 -1.67 -6.92
C SER A 24 -0.89 -1.32 -5.69
N SER A 25 -1.39 -0.08 -5.59
CA SER A 25 -2.33 0.30 -4.53
C SER A 25 -3.66 -0.45 -4.59
N LEU A 26 -4.12 -0.86 -5.79
CA LEU A 26 -5.31 -1.70 -5.92
C LEU A 26 -5.03 -3.12 -5.44
N VAL A 27 -3.84 -3.66 -5.74
CA VAL A 27 -3.40 -4.97 -5.26
C VAL A 27 -3.33 -4.98 -3.73
N GLU A 28 -2.72 -3.98 -3.11
CA GLU A 28 -2.72 -3.77 -1.66
C GLU A 28 -4.14 -3.83 -1.09
N TYR A 29 -5.03 -2.98 -1.61
CA TYR A 29 -6.41 -2.89 -1.17
C TYR A 29 -7.14 -4.24 -1.27
N CYS A 30 -6.98 -4.94 -2.39
CA CYS A 30 -7.63 -6.23 -2.62
C CYS A 30 -7.08 -7.32 -1.70
N LEU A 31 -5.76 -7.39 -1.50
CA LEU A 31 -5.16 -8.36 -0.59
C LEU A 31 -5.59 -8.07 0.85
N HIS A 32 -5.53 -6.81 1.28
CA HIS A 32 -5.91 -6.45 2.64
C HIS A 32 -7.40 -6.76 2.89
N ARG A 33 -8.29 -6.37 1.97
CA ARG A 33 -9.73 -6.60 2.12
C ARG A 33 -10.16 -8.05 1.95
N PHE A 34 -9.72 -8.72 0.89
CA PHE A 34 -10.28 -10.02 0.47
C PHE A 34 -9.43 -11.21 0.87
N LEU A 35 -8.15 -11.02 1.21
CA LEU A 35 -7.30 -12.09 1.73
C LEU A 35 -7.15 -11.95 3.26
N LEU A 36 -6.63 -10.81 3.74
CA LEU A 36 -6.30 -10.63 5.16
C LEU A 36 -7.55 -10.41 6.04
N HIS A 37 -8.60 -9.79 5.49
CA HIS A 37 -9.88 -9.54 6.18
C HIS A 37 -11.03 -10.39 5.65
N HIS A 38 -10.75 -11.51 4.97
CA HIS A 38 -11.80 -12.39 4.46
C HIS A 38 -12.72 -12.93 5.56
N SER A 39 -12.15 -13.23 6.72
CA SER A 39 -12.86 -13.73 7.89
C SER A 39 -12.15 -13.35 9.18
N TYR A 40 -12.87 -13.44 10.30
CA TYR A 40 -12.33 -13.21 11.65
C TYR A 40 -11.26 -14.20 12.08
N GLU A 41 -11.18 -15.34 11.40
CA GLU A 41 -10.23 -16.41 11.71
C GLU A 41 -8.84 -16.14 11.12
N GLN A 42 -8.72 -15.14 10.24
CA GLN A 42 -7.44 -14.80 9.63
C GLN A 42 -6.44 -14.36 10.68
N GLU A 43 -5.20 -14.82 10.52
CA GLU A 43 -4.11 -14.53 11.45
C GLU A 43 -3.87 -13.03 11.60
N HIS A 44 -4.00 -12.28 10.49
CA HIS A 44 -3.94 -10.82 10.50
C HIS A 44 -4.98 -10.20 11.46
N VAL A 45 -6.22 -10.70 11.46
CA VAL A 45 -7.24 -10.21 12.41
C VAL A 45 -6.95 -10.67 13.84
N ARG A 46 -6.54 -11.93 14.04
CA ARG A 46 -6.38 -12.52 15.38
C ARG A 46 -5.11 -12.09 16.12
N ILE A 47 -4.04 -11.79 15.38
CA ILE A 47 -2.73 -11.42 15.93
C ILE A 47 -2.54 -9.92 15.76
N HIS A 48 -2.51 -9.40 14.53
CA HIS A 48 -2.15 -8.01 14.28
C HIS A 48 -3.14 -7.02 14.92
N HIS A 49 -4.44 -7.15 14.67
CA HIS A 49 -5.46 -6.29 15.32
C HIS A 49 -5.57 -6.50 16.84
N LYS A 50 -5.16 -7.68 17.34
CA LYS A 50 -5.14 -7.97 18.78
C LYS A 50 -3.94 -7.34 19.48
N VAL A 51 -2.80 -7.24 18.83
CA VAL A 51 -1.59 -6.60 19.38
C VAL A 51 -1.70 -5.08 19.28
N TYR A 52 -2.19 -4.57 18.15
CA TYR A 52 -2.27 -3.15 17.85
C TYR A 52 -3.68 -2.61 17.99
N HIS A 53 -4.23 -2.67 19.20
CA HIS A 53 -5.58 -2.21 19.48
C HIS A 53 -5.59 -0.90 20.27
N GLY A 54 -6.68 -0.14 20.16
CA GLY A 54 -6.94 1.01 21.02
C GLY A 54 -7.74 2.11 20.33
N ILE A 55 -8.52 2.84 21.13
CA ILE A 55 -9.38 3.92 20.61
C ILE A 55 -8.56 5.18 20.36
N GLU A 56 -7.67 5.57 21.28
CA GLU A 56 -6.90 6.81 21.13
C GLU A 56 -5.58 6.62 20.40
N SER A 57 -4.92 5.49 20.63
CA SER A 57 -3.70 5.07 19.93
C SER A 57 -3.63 3.55 19.88
N TYR A 58 -2.85 3.06 18.93
CA TYR A 58 -2.61 1.66 18.59
C TYR A 58 -1.11 1.44 18.36
N GLU A 59 -0.30 2.33 18.95
CA GLU A 59 1.15 2.37 18.81
C GLU A 59 1.86 1.74 20.01
N LEU A 60 2.99 1.08 19.75
CA LEU A 60 3.88 0.51 20.75
C LEU A 60 5.30 1.07 20.62
N GLU A 61 6.05 1.07 21.72
CA GLU A 61 7.47 1.46 21.73
C GLU A 61 8.35 0.40 21.09
N GLU A 62 8.10 -0.85 21.46
CA GLU A 62 8.75 -2.03 20.88
C GLU A 62 7.73 -2.85 20.08
N ILE A 63 8.18 -3.32 18.92
CA ILE A 63 7.36 -4.04 17.96
C ILE A 63 8.13 -5.23 17.42
N GLU A 64 7.50 -6.40 17.47
CA GLU A 64 7.91 -7.59 16.74
C GLU A 64 7.58 -7.41 15.26
N LYS A 65 8.63 -7.32 14.43
CA LYS A 65 8.50 -6.89 13.02
C LYS A 65 7.58 -7.79 12.20
N ASP A 66 7.62 -9.09 12.45
CA ASP A 66 6.83 -10.14 11.81
C ASP A 66 5.33 -10.06 12.11
N THR A 67 4.93 -9.35 13.17
CA THR A 67 3.51 -9.10 13.47
C THR A 67 2.90 -7.96 12.64
N VAL A 68 3.72 -7.25 11.85
CA VAL A 68 3.30 -6.12 11.01
C VAL A 68 3.78 -6.26 9.57
N LEU A 69 5.08 -6.50 9.38
CA LEU A 69 5.71 -6.59 8.07
C LEU A 69 5.41 -7.93 7.41
N SER A 70 5.15 -7.88 6.11
CA SER A 70 5.03 -9.06 5.27
C SER A 70 6.31 -9.90 5.30
N SER A 71 6.15 -11.22 5.31
CA SER A 71 7.25 -12.14 5.09
C SER A 71 7.81 -12.02 3.67
N ILE A 72 9.04 -12.50 3.44
CA ILE A 72 9.66 -12.53 2.10
C ILE A 72 8.76 -13.25 1.08
N GLY A 73 8.07 -14.32 1.49
CA GLY A 73 7.17 -15.07 0.61
C GLY A 73 5.96 -14.24 0.17
N GLU A 74 5.43 -13.41 1.06
CA GLU A 74 4.29 -12.53 0.78
C GLU A 74 4.69 -11.36 -0.10
N ILE A 75 5.87 -10.77 0.12
CA ILE A 75 6.45 -9.76 -0.78
C ILE A 75 6.63 -10.35 -2.18
N LEU A 76 7.21 -11.56 -2.29
CA LEU A 76 7.39 -12.23 -3.58
C LEU A 76 6.05 -12.56 -4.26
N ARG A 77 5.02 -12.95 -3.49
CA ARG A 77 3.65 -13.11 -4.01
C ARG A 77 3.12 -11.80 -4.58
N ASN A 78 3.26 -10.68 -3.87
CA ASN A 78 2.81 -9.38 -4.35
C ASN A 78 3.54 -8.98 -5.64
N VAL A 79 4.87 -9.18 -5.71
CA VAL A 79 5.66 -8.96 -6.93
C VAL A 79 5.17 -9.84 -8.08
N ALA A 80 4.85 -11.12 -7.82
CA ALA A 80 4.31 -12.02 -8.83
C ALA A 80 2.99 -11.53 -9.43
N LEU A 81 2.13 -10.84 -8.64
CA LEU A 81 0.89 -10.24 -9.13
C LEU A 81 1.13 -9.04 -10.07
N TYR A 82 2.31 -8.42 -10.02
CA TYR A 82 2.70 -7.32 -10.91
C TYR A 82 3.23 -7.83 -12.26
N LEU A 83 3.79 -9.04 -12.30
CA LEU A 83 4.49 -9.57 -13.47
C LEU A 83 3.64 -9.66 -14.74
N PRO A 84 2.39 -10.13 -14.75
CA PRO A 84 1.63 -10.24 -16.00
C PRO A 84 1.46 -8.89 -16.71
N VAL A 85 1.14 -7.84 -15.96
CA VAL A 85 0.99 -6.47 -16.49
C VAL A 85 2.34 -5.90 -16.90
N ALA A 86 3.37 -6.09 -16.06
CA ALA A 86 4.72 -5.64 -16.37
C ALA A 86 5.26 -6.28 -17.67
N ILE A 87 5.05 -7.59 -17.86
CA ILE A 87 5.46 -8.34 -19.06
C ILE A 87 4.69 -7.84 -20.29
N ALA A 88 3.37 -7.62 -20.19
CA ALA A 88 2.59 -7.08 -21.29
C ALA A 88 3.11 -5.71 -21.74
N ILE A 89 3.43 -4.82 -20.80
CA ILE A 89 4.03 -3.51 -21.09
C ILE A 89 5.46 -3.68 -21.62
N PHE A 90 6.24 -4.63 -21.09
CA PHE A 90 7.62 -4.91 -21.49
C PHE A 90 7.71 -5.36 -22.96
N ILE A 91 6.76 -6.17 -23.43
CA ILE A 91 6.67 -6.60 -24.84
C ILE A 91 6.54 -5.38 -25.77
N TYR A 92 5.78 -4.37 -25.36
CA TYR A 92 5.64 -3.11 -26.09
C TYR A 92 6.89 -2.21 -25.96
N SER A 93 7.41 -2.05 -24.75
CA SER A 93 8.62 -1.27 -24.46
C SER A 93 9.29 -1.79 -23.19
N LYS A 94 10.52 -2.30 -23.34
CA LYS A 94 11.32 -2.83 -22.22
C LYS A 94 11.46 -1.80 -21.10
N ALA A 95 11.73 -0.54 -21.45
CA ALA A 95 11.90 0.54 -20.50
C ALA A 95 10.61 0.80 -19.69
N PHE A 96 9.44 0.77 -20.36
CA PHE A 96 8.17 1.00 -19.68
C PHE A 96 7.75 -0.19 -18.81
N GLY A 97 8.00 -1.42 -19.25
CA GLY A 97 7.72 -2.61 -18.44
C GLY A 97 8.56 -2.65 -17.16
N VAL A 98 9.86 -2.33 -17.28
CA VAL A 98 10.77 -2.22 -16.13
C VAL A 98 10.35 -1.08 -15.21
N LEU A 99 10.04 0.10 -15.76
CA LEU A 99 9.58 1.24 -14.96
C LEU A 99 8.30 0.92 -14.20
N PHE A 100 7.31 0.31 -14.85
CA PHE A 100 6.07 -0.12 -14.21
C PHE A 100 6.35 -1.03 -13.01
N LEU A 101 7.22 -2.03 -13.18
CA LEU A 101 7.58 -2.96 -12.11
C LEU A 101 8.31 -2.25 -10.96
N ILE A 102 9.24 -1.33 -11.27
CA ILE A 102 9.92 -0.51 -10.25
C ILE A 102 8.91 0.29 -9.43
N VAL A 103 7.93 0.93 -10.07
CA VAL A 103 6.91 1.70 -9.36
C VAL A 103 6.05 0.81 -8.47
N CYS A 104 5.65 -0.37 -8.94
CA CYS A 104 4.86 -1.30 -8.13
C CYS A 104 5.64 -1.81 -6.91
N ILE A 105 6.94 -2.12 -7.09
CA ILE A 105 7.82 -2.54 -5.99
C ILE A 105 8.02 -1.37 -5.00
N ALA A 106 8.28 -0.15 -5.51
CA ALA A 106 8.43 1.02 -4.66
C ALA A 106 7.17 1.31 -3.84
N TYR A 107 5.98 1.10 -4.41
CA TYR A 107 4.72 1.21 -3.69
C TYR A 107 4.58 0.12 -2.62
N ASN A 108 4.92 -1.13 -2.92
CA ASN A 108 4.90 -2.21 -1.93
C ASN A 108 5.93 -1.98 -0.80
N MET A 109 7.06 -1.33 -1.07
CA MET A 109 7.96 -0.89 0.00
C MET A 109 7.36 0.26 0.82
N TRP A 110 6.62 1.16 0.16
CA TRP A 110 5.95 2.28 0.80
C TRP A 110 4.85 1.81 1.76
N GLU A 111 3.97 0.90 1.34
CA GLU A 111 2.90 0.37 2.20
C GLU A 111 3.47 -0.31 3.45
N GLU A 112 4.49 -1.16 3.30
CA GLU A 112 5.18 -1.83 4.41
C GLU A 112 5.84 -0.83 5.35
N PHE A 113 6.52 0.18 4.80
CA PHE A 113 7.17 1.23 5.57
C PHE A 113 6.14 1.99 6.42
N VAL A 114 5.06 2.49 5.81
CA VAL A 114 4.10 3.28 6.57
C VAL A 114 3.33 2.42 7.56
N HIS A 115 2.95 1.20 7.19
CA HIS A 115 2.25 0.27 8.08
C HIS A 115 3.07 0.02 9.35
N PHE A 116 4.35 -0.28 9.20
CA PHE A 116 5.25 -0.49 10.33
C PHE A 116 5.32 0.74 11.25
N TYR A 117 5.51 1.93 10.68
CA TYR A 117 5.65 3.17 11.45
C TYR A 117 4.31 3.74 11.95
N PHE A 118 3.19 3.30 11.41
CA PHE A 118 1.87 3.59 11.98
C PHE A 118 1.69 2.95 13.35
N HIS A 119 2.29 1.77 13.55
CA HIS A 119 2.27 1.07 14.83
C HIS A 119 3.43 1.44 15.73
N LYS A 120 4.59 1.81 15.19
CA LYS A 120 5.77 2.10 16.01
C LYS A 120 5.80 3.55 16.46
N LYS A 121 5.88 3.81 17.77
CA LYS A 121 6.23 5.15 18.26
C LYS A 121 7.59 5.56 17.68
N ASN A 122 7.63 6.67 16.96
CA ASN A 122 8.84 7.15 16.30
C ASN A 122 8.87 8.69 16.29
N LYS A 123 9.93 9.26 15.71
CA LYS A 123 10.09 10.72 15.54
C LYS A 123 10.57 11.04 14.13
N LEU A 124 10.04 10.30 13.15
CA LEU A 124 10.38 10.53 11.75
C LEU A 124 9.79 11.87 11.30
N PHE A 125 10.56 12.63 10.51
CA PHE A 125 10.09 13.90 9.96
C PHE A 125 8.77 13.75 9.17
N ILE A 126 8.52 12.57 8.60
CA ILE A 126 7.34 12.29 7.79
C ILE A 126 6.05 12.34 8.62
N GLU A 127 6.11 12.14 9.94
CA GLU A 127 4.95 12.24 10.84
C GLU A 127 4.40 13.67 10.91
N GLU A 128 5.22 14.67 10.60
CA GLU A 128 4.81 16.06 10.51
C GLU A 128 4.13 16.39 9.17
N LEU A 129 4.12 15.46 8.21
CA LEU A 129 3.39 15.64 6.95
C LEU A 129 1.91 15.32 7.13
N LYS A 130 1.04 16.25 6.70
CA LYS A 130 -0.42 16.09 6.76
C LYS A 130 -0.91 14.81 6.11
N PHE A 131 -0.31 14.43 4.98
CA PHE A 131 -0.68 13.22 4.26
C PHE A 131 -0.41 11.96 5.11
N TYR A 132 0.76 11.87 5.76
CA TYR A 132 1.11 10.74 6.60
C TYR A 132 0.19 10.63 7.82
N ARG A 133 -0.07 11.76 8.51
CA ARG A 133 -1.03 11.79 9.63
C ARG A 133 -2.42 11.33 9.22
N ASN A 134 -2.89 11.74 8.04
CA ASN A 134 -4.18 11.32 7.55
C ASN A 134 -4.24 9.81 7.28
N LEU A 135 -3.16 9.21 6.77
CA LEU A 135 -3.09 7.76 6.56
C LEU A 135 -2.98 7.00 7.89
N LYS A 136 -2.16 7.49 8.81
CA LYS A 136 -2.04 6.92 10.18
C LYS A 136 -3.40 6.92 10.87
N GLU A 137 -4.12 8.04 10.83
CA GLU A 137 -5.47 8.13 11.39
C GLU A 137 -6.48 7.24 10.66
N HIS A 138 -6.40 7.16 9.32
CA HIS A 138 -7.24 6.26 8.53
C HIS A 138 -7.05 4.79 8.95
N HIS A 139 -5.80 4.38 9.16
CA HIS A 139 -5.44 3.04 9.64
C HIS A 139 -5.80 2.81 11.11
N ARG A 140 -5.69 3.83 11.98
CA ARG A 140 -6.22 3.73 13.36
C ARG A 140 -7.70 3.39 13.38
N VAL A 141 -8.49 4.06 12.52
CA VAL A 141 -9.93 3.77 12.40
C VAL A 141 -10.17 2.37 11.83
N HIS A 142 -9.31 1.87 10.96
CA HIS A 142 -9.35 0.47 10.50
C HIS A 142 -9.18 -0.50 11.67
N HIS A 143 -8.19 -0.28 12.55
CA HIS A 143 -7.99 -1.11 13.75
C HIS A 143 -9.19 -1.11 14.71
N TYR A 144 -9.90 0.02 14.80
CA TYR A 144 -11.15 0.09 15.56
C TYR A 144 -12.35 -0.57 14.84
N ALA A 145 -12.41 -0.48 13.51
CA ALA A 145 -13.50 -0.96 12.68
C ALA A 145 -12.95 -1.76 11.49
N TYR A 146 -12.44 -2.95 11.78
CA TYR A 146 -11.65 -3.84 10.89
C TYR A 146 -12.33 -4.26 9.56
N MET A 147 -13.56 -3.84 9.30
CA MET A 147 -14.27 -4.02 8.02
C MET A 147 -14.36 -2.74 7.17
N TYR A 148 -13.56 -1.74 7.48
CA TYR A 148 -13.48 -0.45 6.79
C TYR A 148 -12.02 -0.01 6.67
N ASN A 149 -11.73 0.97 5.83
CA ASN A 149 -10.41 1.61 5.72
C ASN A 149 -9.26 0.62 5.38
N TYR A 150 -9.43 -0.18 4.34
CA TYR A 150 -8.44 -1.20 3.97
C TYR A 150 -7.18 -0.62 3.30
N GLY A 151 -7.22 0.60 2.78
CA GLY A 151 -6.05 1.22 2.18
C GLY A 151 -5.04 1.68 3.23
N ILE A 152 -3.82 1.13 3.17
CA ILE A 152 -2.68 1.44 4.03
C ILE A 152 -1.85 2.57 3.40
N GLY A 153 -1.32 2.35 2.19
CA GLY A 153 -0.47 3.31 1.49
C GLY A 153 -1.25 4.48 0.87
N THR A 154 -2.55 4.31 0.65
CA THR A 154 -3.49 5.36 0.22
C THR A 154 -4.94 5.03 0.59
N SER A 155 -5.75 6.04 0.93
CA SER A 155 -7.21 5.86 1.13
C SER A 155 -8.04 5.93 -0.15
N PHE A 156 -7.41 6.00 -1.33
CA PHE A 156 -8.08 6.20 -2.62
C PHE A 156 -9.13 5.12 -2.91
N TRP A 157 -8.76 3.84 -2.78
CA TRP A 157 -9.65 2.72 -3.10
C TRP A 157 -10.79 2.58 -2.09
N ASP A 158 -10.59 2.98 -0.82
CA ASP A 158 -11.69 3.06 0.14
C ASP A 158 -12.75 4.10 -0.23
N ILE A 159 -12.34 5.20 -0.88
CA ILE A 159 -13.28 6.20 -1.39
C ILE A 159 -14.03 5.63 -2.61
N VAL A 160 -13.30 5.03 -3.55
CA VAL A 160 -13.87 4.45 -4.78
C VAL A 160 -14.87 3.34 -4.46
N PHE A 161 -14.50 2.41 -3.59
CA PHE A 161 -15.33 1.27 -3.20
C PHE A 161 -16.21 1.51 -1.97
N ARG A 162 -16.26 2.76 -1.49
CA ARG A 162 -17.13 3.19 -0.37
C ARG A 162 -16.91 2.39 0.92
N THR A 163 -15.67 2.01 1.20
CA THR A 163 -15.23 1.40 2.46
C THR A 163 -14.54 2.40 3.39
N LYS A 164 -14.54 3.70 3.05
CA LYS A 164 -13.98 4.75 3.90
C LYS A 164 -14.91 5.12 5.06
N LYS A 165 -14.41 4.99 6.28
CA LYS A 165 -15.02 5.44 7.53
C LYS A 165 -14.18 6.56 8.14
N LYS A 166 -14.85 7.62 8.60
CA LYS A 166 -14.22 8.68 9.40
C LYS A 166 -14.19 8.26 10.87
N ALA A 167 -13.21 8.76 11.60
CA ALA A 167 -13.19 8.71 13.06
C ALA A 167 -14.45 9.37 13.65
#